data_AF-A0A3M7SV00-F1
#
_entry.id   AF-A0A3M7SV00-F1
#
_cell.length_a   1.000
_cell.length_b   1.000
_cell.length_c   1.000
_cell.angle_alpha   90.00
_cell.angle_beta   90.00
_cell.angle_gamma   90.00
#
_symmetry.space_group_name_H-M   'P 1'
#
loop_
_entity.id
_entity.type
_entity.pdbx_description
1 polymer ?
#
loop_
_entity_poly.entity_id
_entity_poly.type
_entity_poly.pdbx_seq_one_letter_code
_entity_poly.pdbx_strand_id
1 'polypeptide(L)'
;MVIFEWNSYTSIHLDDCPSYGAFTYRMRGFKNHTAKHYPKHYQLALSRQKKTNDDCNGDTKLHKILLDLFLDFKRLHHRKQPNIAVMHYVKNSHGTNNHGLRFNQKRSSQRYVEERLPFFSVYLPENFINNNKFKFENFKENLNKLTSPFDIYDTVRDLTCLPRSKSHYRHRSISLFDKISKFRSCEDIGIGDHFCTCIKNWQPQNSTSDESIIVTNFAIQTLNQITNNTRDLCQILSLKRMISADKLIQTKGNIYRVSFITSPNSGVYETIIYQDMFSIKSRNDISRIDSYGEQPWCVAKFGSNPGRYVEKARDINKKKDIKTRSHSMIIIFKRRLLDECWKKAERCLITEKSAKKMD
;
A
#
# COMPACT_ATOMS: atom_id res chain seq x y z
N MET A 1 14.83 -20.34 -5.35
CA MET A 1 13.48 -20.93 -5.27
C MET A 1 13.41 -21.56 -3.89
N VAL A 2 12.52 -21.13 -3.00
CA VAL A 2 12.41 -21.70 -1.65
C VAL A 2 10.99 -22.23 -1.46
N ILE A 3 10.89 -23.49 -1.07
CA ILE A 3 9.66 -24.22 -0.75
C ILE A 3 9.40 -24.05 0.75
N PHE A 4 8.16 -23.79 1.17
CA PHE A 4 7.83 -23.46 2.56
C PHE A 4 6.61 -24.24 3.05
N GLU A 5 6.62 -24.64 4.32
CA GLU A 5 5.53 -25.36 4.98
C GLU A 5 5.47 -24.95 6.48
N TRP A 6 4.29 -24.68 7.02
CA TRP A 6 4.07 -24.24 8.41
C TRP A 6 3.65 -25.43 9.27
N ASN A 7 4.50 -26.44 9.38
CA ASN A 7 4.07 -27.80 9.76
C ASN A 7 3.51 -27.94 11.18
N SER A 8 3.76 -26.97 12.06
CA SER A 8 3.27 -26.98 13.46
C SER A 8 2.09 -26.05 13.73
N TYR A 9 1.71 -25.18 12.78
CA TYR A 9 0.66 -24.17 12.97
C TYR A 9 -0.32 -24.19 11.80
N THR A 10 -1.62 -24.16 12.09
CA THR A 10 -2.58 -23.86 11.04
C THR A 10 -2.53 -22.37 10.72
N SER A 11 -2.37 -22.03 9.46
CA SER A 11 -2.07 -20.66 9.04
C SER A 11 -3.06 -20.12 8.02
N ILE A 12 -3.38 -18.83 8.10
CA ILE A 12 -4.12 -18.10 7.06
C ILE A 12 -3.36 -16.85 6.63
N HIS A 13 -3.35 -16.58 5.33
CA HIS A 13 -2.79 -15.35 4.78
C HIS A 13 -3.85 -14.63 3.94
N LEU A 14 -4.09 -13.35 4.22
CA LEU A 14 -5.15 -12.53 3.63
C LEU A 14 -4.60 -11.28 2.96
N ASP A 15 -5.00 -11.02 1.72
CA ASP A 15 -4.70 -9.78 0.98
C ASP A 15 -6.01 -9.12 0.55
N ASP A 16 -6.26 -7.85 0.88
CA ASP A 16 -7.48 -7.14 0.44
C ASP A 16 -7.49 -6.76 -1.06
N CYS A 17 -6.35 -6.97 -1.72
CA CYS A 17 -6.15 -6.76 -3.14
C CYS A 17 -5.48 -8.00 -3.77
N PRO A 18 -6.22 -9.10 -4.00
CA PRO A 18 -5.64 -10.39 -4.40
C PRO A 18 -4.95 -10.36 -5.77
N SER A 19 -5.24 -9.36 -6.60
CA SER A 19 -4.62 -9.14 -7.91
C SER A 19 -3.25 -8.48 -7.85
N TYR A 20 -2.84 -7.88 -6.71
CA TYR A 20 -1.57 -7.17 -6.54
C TYR A 20 -0.90 -7.46 -5.19
N GLY A 21 -1.15 -8.62 -4.59
CA GLY A 21 -0.66 -8.97 -3.24
C GLY A 21 0.85 -8.78 -3.08
N ALA A 22 1.27 -8.30 -1.92
CA ALA A 22 2.65 -7.87 -1.64
C ALA A 22 3.67 -8.97 -1.96
N PHE A 23 3.34 -10.23 -1.64
CA PHE A 23 4.21 -11.37 -1.91
C PHE A 23 4.12 -11.91 -3.33
N THR A 24 3.15 -11.50 -4.15
CA THR A 24 2.95 -12.07 -5.50
C THR A 24 3.84 -11.39 -6.56
N TYR A 25 3.99 -10.06 -6.54
CA TYR A 25 4.65 -9.32 -7.65
C TYR A 25 6.11 -8.94 -7.39
N ARG A 26 6.49 -8.57 -6.16
CA ARG A 26 7.81 -7.99 -5.87
C ARG A 26 8.77 -8.90 -5.12
N MET A 27 8.27 -9.90 -4.39
CA MET A 27 9.07 -10.72 -3.48
C MET A 27 9.30 -12.16 -3.96
N ARG A 28 9.23 -12.36 -5.29
CA ARG A 28 9.33 -13.66 -6.00
C ARG A 28 8.33 -14.75 -5.56
N GLY A 29 7.34 -14.41 -4.74
CA GLY A 29 6.34 -15.36 -4.27
C GLY A 29 6.90 -16.44 -3.36
N PHE A 30 5.97 -17.18 -2.77
CA PHE A 30 6.26 -18.47 -2.15
C PHE A 30 5.99 -19.54 -3.21
N LYS A 31 6.94 -20.47 -3.42
CA LYS A 31 6.81 -21.50 -4.46
C LYS A 31 5.72 -22.52 -4.16
N ASN A 32 5.65 -22.96 -2.91
CA ASN A 32 4.49 -23.67 -2.37
C ASN A 32 3.74 -22.68 -1.47
N HIS A 33 2.41 -22.69 -1.54
CA HIS A 33 1.57 -21.89 -0.65
C HIS A 33 1.86 -22.30 0.80
N THR A 34 2.43 -21.38 1.56
CA THR A 34 2.93 -21.66 2.90
C THR A 34 1.78 -21.70 3.91
N ALA A 35 0.75 -20.90 3.67
CA ALA A 35 -0.42 -20.82 4.51
C ALA A 35 -1.36 -21.97 4.19
N LYS A 36 -1.79 -22.71 5.23
CA LYS A 36 -2.77 -23.79 5.10
C LYS A 36 -4.10 -23.30 4.51
N HIS A 37 -4.43 -22.04 4.78
CA HIS A 37 -5.57 -21.34 4.21
C HIS A 37 -5.10 -20.10 3.43
N TYR A 38 -5.40 -20.06 2.14
CA TYR A 38 -5.13 -18.90 1.30
C TYR A 38 -6.36 -18.60 0.44
N PRO A 39 -7.30 -17.76 0.92
CA PRO A 39 -8.60 -17.51 0.29
C PRO A 39 -8.50 -16.61 -0.95
N LYS A 40 -7.32 -16.46 -1.55
CA LYS A 40 -7.11 -15.67 -2.78
C LYS A 40 -8.12 -16.03 -3.87
N HIS A 41 -8.41 -17.31 -4.07
CA HIS A 41 -9.40 -17.74 -5.07
C HIS A 41 -10.81 -17.21 -4.76
N TYR A 42 -11.23 -17.26 -3.50
CA TYR A 42 -12.50 -16.67 -3.04
C TYR A 42 -12.50 -15.15 -3.25
N GLN A 43 -11.42 -14.47 -2.89
CA GLN A 43 -11.30 -13.02 -3.06
C GLN A 43 -11.27 -12.60 -4.54
N LEU A 44 -10.61 -13.39 -5.40
CA LEU A 44 -10.62 -13.18 -6.85
C LEU A 44 -12.03 -13.38 -7.42
N ALA A 45 -12.76 -14.40 -6.97
CA ALA A 45 -14.16 -14.60 -7.36
C ALA A 45 -15.03 -13.40 -6.92
N LEU A 46 -14.87 -12.92 -5.68
CA LEU A 46 -15.53 -11.70 -5.18
C LEU A 46 -15.17 -10.47 -6.02
N SER A 47 -13.93 -10.36 -6.50
CA SER A 47 -13.50 -9.22 -7.33
C SER A 47 -14.09 -9.23 -8.74
N ARG A 48 -14.52 -10.39 -9.25
CA ARG A 48 -15.10 -10.56 -10.59
C ARG A 48 -16.60 -10.30 -10.66
N GLN A 49 -17.27 -10.22 -9.52
CA GLN A 49 -18.70 -9.90 -9.50
C GLN A 49 -18.91 -8.46 -9.98
N LYS A 50 -19.93 -8.23 -10.82
CA LYS A 50 -20.34 -6.87 -11.20
C LYS A 50 -20.76 -6.13 -9.94
N LYS A 51 -20.01 -5.09 -9.59
CA LYS A 51 -20.25 -4.26 -8.40
C LYS A 51 -20.71 -2.88 -8.83
N THR A 52 -21.69 -2.36 -8.12
CA THR A 52 -22.07 -0.94 -8.19
C THR A 52 -21.03 -0.05 -7.50
N ASN A 53 -20.27 -0.60 -6.55
CA ASN A 53 -19.18 0.06 -5.85
C ASN A 53 -18.00 -0.91 -5.66
N ASP A 54 -16.81 -0.51 -6.10
CA ASP A 54 -15.57 -1.29 -5.99
C ASP A 54 -15.22 -1.68 -4.54
N ASP A 55 -15.66 -0.92 -3.55
CA ASP A 55 -15.35 -1.14 -2.13
C ASP A 55 -16.34 -2.06 -1.40
N CYS A 56 -17.46 -2.39 -2.04
CA CYS A 56 -18.53 -3.20 -1.46
C CYS A 56 -18.66 -4.55 -2.19
N ASN A 57 -19.31 -5.50 -1.53
CA ASN A 57 -19.82 -6.73 -2.11
C ASN A 57 -21.24 -6.93 -1.60
N GLY A 58 -22.22 -6.58 -2.43
CA GLY A 58 -23.58 -6.32 -1.94
C GLY A 58 -23.61 -5.11 -1.01
N ASP A 59 -24.24 -5.27 0.14
CA ASP A 59 -24.35 -4.27 1.21
C ASP A 59 -23.11 -4.21 2.14
N THR A 60 -22.19 -5.17 2.00
CA THR A 60 -21.08 -5.37 2.93
C THR A 60 -19.76 -4.84 2.36
N LYS A 61 -19.01 -4.06 3.14
CA LYS A 61 -17.69 -3.54 2.76
C LYS A 61 -16.66 -4.67 2.62
N LEU A 62 -15.82 -4.63 1.60
CA LEU A 62 -14.80 -5.66 1.35
C LEU A 62 -13.80 -5.83 2.51
N HIS A 63 -13.35 -4.73 3.12
CA HIS A 63 -12.46 -4.81 4.28
C HIS A 63 -13.13 -5.47 5.49
N LYS A 64 -14.46 -5.35 5.62
CA LYS A 64 -15.24 -5.99 6.69
C LYS A 64 -15.32 -7.50 6.46
N ILE A 65 -15.63 -7.93 5.24
CA ILE A 65 -15.61 -9.35 4.85
C ILE A 65 -14.25 -9.98 5.20
N LEU A 66 -13.17 -9.27 4.93
CA LEU A 66 -11.84 -9.80 5.14
C LEU A 66 -11.42 -9.82 6.62
N LEU A 67 -11.82 -8.82 7.40
CA LEU A 67 -11.67 -8.82 8.85
C LEU A 67 -12.51 -9.92 9.51
N ASP A 68 -13.72 -10.15 9.03
CA ASP A 68 -14.61 -11.22 9.50
C ASP A 68 -13.97 -12.59 9.20
N LEU A 69 -13.40 -12.79 8.00
CA LEU A 69 -12.67 -14.02 7.67
C LEU A 69 -11.44 -14.24 8.57
N PHE A 70 -10.69 -13.16 8.87
CA PHE A 70 -9.57 -13.21 9.81
C PHE A 70 -10.03 -13.63 11.21
N LEU A 71 -11.14 -13.06 11.67
CA LEU A 71 -11.74 -13.35 12.97
C LEU A 71 -12.30 -14.77 13.07
N ASP A 72 -12.99 -15.23 12.03
CA ASP A 72 -13.61 -16.54 12.00
C ASP A 72 -12.55 -17.64 11.92
N PHE A 73 -11.47 -17.44 11.16
CA PHE A 73 -10.31 -18.34 11.20
C PHE A 73 -9.78 -18.53 12.63
N LYS A 74 -9.58 -17.42 13.36
CA LYS A 74 -9.15 -17.47 14.76
C LYS A 74 -10.14 -18.27 15.60
N ARG A 75 -11.45 -18.00 15.49
CA ARG A 75 -12.49 -18.69 16.26
C ARG A 75 -12.52 -20.19 15.98
N LEU A 76 -12.47 -20.59 14.71
CA LEU A 76 -12.56 -21.98 14.29
C LEU A 76 -11.39 -22.83 14.78
N HIS A 77 -10.19 -22.25 14.87
CA HIS A 77 -8.98 -22.97 15.24
C HIS A 77 -8.54 -22.76 16.69
N HIS A 78 -9.09 -21.78 17.41
CA HIS A 78 -8.69 -21.39 18.78
C HIS A 78 -8.48 -22.57 19.74
N ARG A 79 -9.36 -23.58 19.68
CA ARG A 79 -9.35 -24.73 20.60
C ARG A 79 -8.86 -26.04 19.96
N LYS A 80 -8.62 -26.06 18.65
CA LYS A 80 -8.29 -27.30 17.92
C LYS A 80 -6.80 -27.44 17.68
N GLN A 81 -6.14 -26.34 17.34
CA GLN A 81 -4.73 -26.34 16.96
C GLN A 81 -4.17 -24.91 17.03
N PRO A 82 -2.89 -24.75 17.40
CA PRO A 82 -2.26 -23.45 17.40
C PRO A 82 -2.27 -22.90 15.97
N ASN A 83 -2.63 -21.62 15.85
CA ASN A 83 -2.87 -21.01 14.55
C ASN A 83 -2.30 -19.61 14.45
N ILE A 84 -1.88 -19.23 13.24
CA ILE A 84 -1.29 -17.94 12.92
C ILE A 84 -2.05 -17.31 11.78
N ALA A 85 -2.38 -16.03 11.89
CA ALA A 85 -3.04 -15.30 10.82
C ALA A 85 -2.25 -14.05 10.44
N VAL A 86 -2.09 -13.81 9.14
CA VAL A 86 -1.41 -12.64 8.59
C VAL A 86 -2.34 -11.96 7.61
N MET A 87 -2.45 -10.64 7.70
CA MET A 87 -3.38 -9.88 6.86
C MET A 87 -2.82 -8.52 6.41
N HIS A 88 -2.84 -8.30 5.09
CA HIS A 88 -2.50 -7.04 4.44
C HIS A 88 -3.76 -6.26 4.02
N TYR A 89 -3.78 -4.98 4.39
CA TYR A 89 -4.79 -4.01 3.96
C TYR A 89 -4.11 -2.91 3.12
N VAL A 90 -4.36 -2.94 1.82
CA VAL A 90 -3.75 -2.07 0.81
C VAL A 90 -4.83 -1.26 0.10
N LYS A 91 -5.99 -1.84 -0.20
CA LYS A 91 -7.05 -1.22 -1.01
C LYS A 91 -7.61 0.06 -0.38
N ASN A 92 -7.83 0.06 0.93
CA ASN A 92 -8.36 1.24 1.65
C ASN A 92 -7.37 2.43 1.64
N SER A 93 -6.07 2.15 1.57
CA SER A 93 -5.01 3.17 1.55
C SER A 93 -4.63 3.63 0.14
N HIS A 94 -4.77 2.76 -0.86
CA HIS A 94 -4.21 2.94 -2.21
C HIS A 94 -5.26 3.03 -3.32
N GLY A 95 -6.53 3.31 -2.98
CA GLY A 95 -7.72 3.14 -3.82
C GLY A 95 -7.52 3.22 -5.35
N THR A 96 -8.13 2.25 -6.05
CA THR A 96 -7.98 2.00 -7.48
C THR A 96 -8.47 3.14 -8.37
N ASN A 97 -7.95 3.13 -9.60
CA ASN A 97 -7.68 4.22 -10.52
C ASN A 97 -8.81 5.16 -10.98
N ASN A 98 -10.03 5.10 -10.43
CA ASN A 98 -11.09 6.08 -10.74
C ASN A 98 -11.77 6.69 -9.51
N HIS A 99 -11.60 6.09 -8.33
CA HIS A 99 -12.36 6.48 -7.12
C HIS A 99 -11.54 6.42 -5.83
N GLY A 100 -10.25 6.11 -5.92
CA GLY A 100 -9.38 6.12 -4.76
C GLY A 100 -9.21 7.50 -4.15
N LEU A 101 -8.94 7.51 -2.84
CA LEU A 101 -8.44 8.64 -2.08
C LEU A 101 -7.11 9.19 -2.61
N ARG A 102 -6.63 8.86 -3.81
CA ARG A 102 -5.42 9.38 -4.47
C ARG A 102 -5.70 10.54 -5.43
N PHE A 103 -6.92 10.63 -5.99
CA PHE A 103 -7.23 11.47 -7.16
C PHE A 103 -7.91 12.83 -6.88
N ASN A 104 -7.74 13.36 -5.66
CA ASN A 104 -8.35 14.64 -5.26
C ASN A 104 -7.24 15.71 -5.24
N GLN A 105 -7.44 16.82 -5.98
CA GLN A 105 -6.42 17.85 -6.26
C GLN A 105 -5.81 18.53 -5.02
N LYS A 106 -6.45 18.45 -3.85
CA LYS A 106 -5.89 18.91 -2.57
C LYS A 106 -5.66 17.73 -1.65
N ARG A 107 -4.40 17.53 -1.25
CA ARG A 107 -3.98 16.46 -0.35
C ARG A 107 -3.69 17.02 1.04
N SER A 108 -4.35 16.49 2.06
CA SER A 108 -4.00 16.81 3.45
C SER A 108 -2.72 16.08 3.88
N SER A 109 -2.03 16.59 4.90
CA SER A 109 -0.89 15.89 5.53
C SER A 109 -1.26 14.51 6.03
N GLN A 110 -2.47 14.36 6.57
CA GLN A 110 -3.03 13.07 7.00
C GLN A 110 -3.10 12.07 5.84
N ARG A 111 -3.62 12.50 4.69
CA ARG A 111 -3.72 11.69 3.49
C ARG A 111 -2.35 11.35 2.88
N TYR A 112 -1.34 12.22 3.05
CA TYR A 112 0.06 11.88 2.73
C TYR A 112 0.52 10.60 3.43
N VAL A 113 0.18 10.48 4.71
CA VAL A 113 0.55 9.33 5.54
C VAL A 113 -0.31 8.10 5.21
N GLU A 114 -1.62 8.25 5.05
CA GLU A 114 -2.55 7.13 4.80
C GLU A 114 -2.23 6.34 3.53
N GLU A 115 -1.86 7.00 2.43
CA GLU A 115 -1.51 6.30 1.17
C GLU A 115 -0.11 5.67 1.20
N ARG A 116 0.73 5.97 2.20
CA ARG A 116 2.11 5.48 2.28
C ARG A 116 2.33 4.52 3.45
N LEU A 117 1.37 4.41 4.37
CA LEU A 117 1.38 3.48 5.49
C LEU A 117 0.20 2.50 5.38
N PRO A 118 0.33 1.43 4.57
CA PRO A 118 -0.68 0.39 4.53
C PRO A 118 -0.80 -0.31 5.89
N PHE A 119 -2.00 -0.79 6.20
CA PHE A 119 -2.27 -1.43 7.47
C PHE A 119 -1.97 -2.94 7.40
N PHE A 120 -1.34 -3.47 8.45
CA PHE A 120 -0.90 -4.86 8.53
C PHE A 120 -1.27 -5.46 9.89
N SER A 121 -1.82 -6.66 9.90
CA SER A 121 -2.28 -7.35 11.11
C SER A 121 -1.70 -8.75 11.20
N VAL A 122 -1.27 -9.13 12.41
CA VAL A 122 -0.76 -10.46 12.73
C VAL A 122 -1.48 -10.99 13.97
N TYR A 123 -1.88 -12.26 13.92
CA TYR A 123 -2.32 -13.03 15.08
C TYR A 123 -1.31 -14.14 15.35
N LEU A 124 -0.84 -14.23 16.59
CA LEU A 124 0.07 -15.27 17.07
C LEU A 124 -0.63 -16.09 18.18
N PRO A 125 -0.47 -17.42 18.21
CA PRO A 125 -1.08 -18.26 19.23
C PRO A 125 -0.32 -18.14 20.55
N GLU A 126 -1.02 -18.35 21.68
CA GLU A 126 -0.45 -18.23 23.03
C GLU A 126 0.80 -19.10 23.22
N ASN A 127 0.78 -20.35 22.72
CA ASN A 127 1.94 -21.23 22.80
C ASN A 127 3.16 -20.68 22.06
N PHE A 128 2.97 -19.99 20.93
CA PHE A 128 4.09 -19.32 20.23
C PHE A 128 4.66 -18.20 21.10
N ILE A 129 3.78 -17.37 21.69
CA ILE A 129 4.17 -16.26 22.56
C ILE A 129 4.93 -16.77 23.79
N ASN A 130 4.41 -17.81 24.45
CA ASN A 130 4.99 -18.39 25.65
C ASN A 130 6.36 -19.04 25.38
N ASN A 131 6.50 -19.72 24.23
CA ASN A 131 7.75 -20.38 23.83
C ASN A 131 8.78 -19.43 23.19
N ASN A 132 8.35 -18.23 22.77
CA ASN A 132 9.21 -17.27 22.06
C ASN A 132 9.09 -15.85 22.67
N LYS A 133 9.15 -15.74 24.01
CA LYS A 133 8.98 -14.46 24.73
C LYS A 133 9.84 -13.33 24.16
N PHE A 134 11.12 -13.59 23.91
CA PHE A 134 12.05 -12.60 23.33
C PHE A 134 11.62 -12.13 21.93
N LYS A 135 11.17 -13.03 21.05
CA LYS A 135 10.64 -12.66 19.73
C LYS A 135 9.39 -11.80 19.85
N PHE A 136 8.51 -12.13 20.79
CA PHE A 136 7.29 -11.37 21.03
C PHE A 136 7.56 -9.99 21.63
N GLU A 137 8.57 -9.85 22.48
CA GLU A 137 9.03 -8.55 23.00
C GLU A 137 9.58 -7.68 21.87
N ASN A 138 10.48 -8.20 21.04
CA ASN A 138 10.96 -7.50 19.84
C ASN A 138 9.80 -7.07 18.93
N PHE A 139 8.84 -7.97 18.70
CA PHE A 139 7.65 -7.69 17.90
C PHE A 139 6.85 -6.50 18.46
N LYS A 140 6.57 -6.48 19.76
CA LYS A 140 5.89 -5.37 20.43
C LYS A 140 6.67 -4.06 20.34
N GLU A 141 8.00 -4.10 20.53
CA GLU A 141 8.83 -2.90 20.39
C GLU A 141 8.85 -2.34 18.96
N ASN A 142 8.79 -3.23 17.97
CA ASN A 142 8.85 -2.86 16.55
C ASN A 142 7.56 -2.21 16.03
N LEU A 143 6.43 -2.31 16.75
CA LEU A 143 5.15 -1.68 16.37
C LEU A 143 5.24 -0.16 16.18
N ASN A 144 6.23 0.50 16.79
CA ASN A 144 6.44 1.94 16.70
C ASN A 144 7.71 2.32 15.91
N LYS A 145 8.28 1.40 15.12
CA LYS A 145 9.52 1.61 14.35
C LYS A 145 9.24 1.57 12.85
N LEU A 146 10.17 2.13 12.08
CA LEU A 146 10.08 2.12 10.61
C LEU A 146 10.25 0.69 10.07
N THR A 147 9.19 0.20 9.44
CA THR A 147 9.12 -1.13 8.83
C THR A 147 8.71 -1.01 7.36
N SER A 148 8.95 -2.06 6.60
CA SER A 148 8.68 -2.17 5.18
C SER A 148 8.03 -3.52 4.86
N PRO A 149 7.40 -3.67 3.68
CA PRO A 149 6.90 -4.98 3.23
C PRO A 149 7.97 -6.08 3.20
N PHE A 150 9.25 -5.74 3.04
CA PHE A 150 10.35 -6.70 3.10
C PHE A 150 10.54 -7.27 4.51
N ASP A 151 10.41 -6.45 5.54
CA ASP A 151 10.47 -6.92 6.93
C ASP A 151 9.35 -7.93 7.23
N ILE A 152 8.16 -7.70 6.67
CA ILE A 152 7.04 -8.63 6.78
C ILE A 152 7.37 -9.96 6.08
N TYR A 153 7.99 -9.92 4.89
CA TYR A 153 8.43 -11.12 4.19
C TYR A 153 9.41 -11.95 5.04
N ASP A 154 10.40 -11.31 5.66
CA ASP A 154 11.32 -12.01 6.56
C ASP A 154 10.63 -12.50 7.84
N THR A 155 9.63 -11.77 8.35
CA THR A 155 8.81 -12.23 9.48
C THR A 155 8.04 -13.49 9.14
N VAL A 156 7.42 -13.53 7.96
CA VAL A 156 6.72 -14.70 7.46
C VAL A 156 7.70 -15.86 7.26
N ARG A 157 8.92 -15.59 6.76
CA ARG A 157 9.98 -16.59 6.64
C ARG A 157 10.38 -17.17 7.99
N ASP A 158 10.47 -16.36 9.04
CA ASP A 158 10.82 -16.83 10.38
C ASP A 158 9.81 -17.76 11.04
N LEU A 159 8.55 -17.62 10.64
CA LEU A 159 7.48 -18.50 11.08
C LEU A 159 7.56 -19.86 10.40
N THR A 160 8.41 -19.99 9.37
CA THR A 160 8.74 -21.27 8.75
C THR A 160 9.92 -21.91 9.48
N CYS A 161 9.96 -23.24 9.56
CA CYS A 161 11.04 -24.00 10.21
C CYS A 161 12.38 -23.97 9.44
N LEU A 162 12.58 -23.01 8.52
CA LEU A 162 13.76 -22.95 7.67
C LEU A 162 14.86 -22.08 8.30
N PRO A 163 16.12 -22.53 8.27
CA PRO A 163 17.24 -21.71 8.71
C PRO A 163 17.38 -20.50 7.80
N ARG A 164 17.58 -19.33 8.42
CA ARG A 164 17.91 -18.11 7.68
C ARG A 164 19.27 -18.29 7.01
N SER A 165 19.37 -17.91 5.74
CA SER A 165 20.68 -17.68 5.16
C SER A 165 21.35 -16.53 5.92
N LYS A 166 22.51 -16.79 6.54
CA LYS A 166 23.35 -15.78 7.21
C LYS A 166 24.03 -14.82 6.22
N SER A 167 23.46 -14.63 5.03
CA SER A 167 24.09 -13.80 4.01
C SER A 167 24.05 -12.34 4.48
N HIS A 168 25.23 -11.72 4.58
CA HIS A 168 25.47 -10.32 5.00
C HIS A 168 24.87 -9.26 4.04
N TYR A 169 23.90 -9.63 3.20
CA TYR A 169 23.29 -8.71 2.26
C TYR A 169 22.36 -7.77 3.02
N ARG A 170 22.91 -6.58 3.34
CA ARG A 170 22.25 -5.31 3.67
C ARG A 170 20.94 -5.46 4.46
N HIS A 171 20.92 -4.90 5.68
CA HIS A 171 19.80 -4.80 6.64
C HIS A 171 18.48 -4.15 6.13
N ARG A 172 18.24 -4.10 4.81
CA ARG A 172 17.00 -3.66 4.16
C ARG A 172 15.78 -4.44 4.62
N SER A 173 15.98 -5.68 5.05
CA SER A 173 14.92 -6.56 5.53
C SER A 173 15.33 -7.19 6.87
N ILE A 174 14.51 -7.01 7.89
CA ILE A 174 14.69 -7.53 9.25
C ILE A 174 13.33 -8.06 9.68
N SER A 175 13.27 -9.30 10.14
CA SER A 175 12.02 -9.84 10.69
C SER A 175 11.54 -8.98 11.86
N LEU A 176 10.22 -8.84 11.96
CA LEU A 176 9.56 -8.17 13.07
C LEU A 176 9.78 -8.92 14.40
N PHE A 177 10.27 -10.16 14.40
CA PHE A 177 10.68 -10.90 15.59
C PHE A 177 12.12 -10.60 16.06
N ASP A 178 12.92 -9.89 15.27
CA ASP A 178 14.23 -9.41 15.66
C ASP A 178 14.19 -7.92 16.01
N LYS A 179 15.20 -7.43 16.71
CA LYS A 179 15.28 -6.03 17.10
C LYS A 179 15.52 -5.12 15.88
N ILE A 180 14.53 -4.28 15.57
CA ILE A 180 14.71 -3.20 14.59
C ILE A 180 15.25 -1.95 15.32
N SER A 181 16.22 -1.26 14.71
CA SER A 181 16.77 -0.01 15.27
C SER A 181 15.75 1.13 15.19
N LYS A 182 15.70 1.97 16.23
CA LYS A 182 14.91 3.22 16.20
C LYS A 182 15.50 4.26 15.25
N PHE A 183 16.80 4.14 14.93
CA PHE A 183 17.54 5.05 14.05
C PHE A 183 17.54 4.61 12.59
N ARG A 184 16.80 3.54 12.24
CA ARG A 184 16.67 3.07 10.86
C ARG A 184 16.03 4.16 10.00
N SER A 185 16.72 4.54 8.93
CA SER A 185 16.30 5.57 7.99
C SER A 185 15.53 4.99 6.80
N CYS A 186 14.85 5.85 6.04
CA CYS A 186 14.23 5.47 4.77
C CYS A 186 15.28 4.97 3.76
N GLU A 187 16.49 5.55 3.77
CA GLU A 187 17.60 5.12 2.92
C GLU A 187 18.07 3.69 3.24
N ASP A 188 18.15 3.33 4.53
CA ASP A 188 18.55 1.98 4.97
C ASP A 188 17.67 0.87 4.38
N ILE A 189 16.40 1.18 4.13
CA ILE A 189 15.40 0.26 3.57
C ILE A 189 15.08 0.53 2.09
N GLY A 190 15.81 1.45 1.45
CA GLY A 190 15.62 1.78 0.05
C GLY A 190 14.29 2.47 -0.27
N ILE A 191 13.69 3.17 0.69
CA ILE A 191 12.56 4.08 0.47
C ILE A 191 13.13 5.45 0.06
N GLY A 192 12.85 5.88 -1.17
CA GLY A 192 13.23 7.22 -1.64
C GLY A 192 12.50 8.32 -0.87
N ASP A 193 13.09 9.51 -0.79
CA ASP A 193 12.59 10.62 0.04
C ASP A 193 11.15 11.03 -0.34
N HIS A 194 10.80 10.90 -1.63
CA HIS A 194 9.44 11.12 -2.14
C HIS A 194 8.38 10.22 -1.49
N PHE A 195 8.77 9.02 -1.04
CA PHE A 195 7.89 8.06 -0.36
C PHE A 195 8.13 8.01 1.16
N CYS A 196 9.16 8.69 1.66
CA CYS A 196 9.51 8.66 3.07
C CYS A 196 8.49 9.43 3.90
N THR A 197 7.91 8.76 4.91
CA THR A 197 6.94 9.34 5.86
C THR A 197 7.60 9.83 7.15
N CYS A 198 8.88 9.53 7.36
CA CYS A 198 9.65 9.98 8.51
C CYS A 198 10.05 11.46 8.43
N ILE A 199 10.06 12.04 7.22
CA ILE A 199 10.42 13.44 6.99
C ILE A 199 9.31 14.34 7.55
N LYS A 200 9.66 15.10 8.57
CA LYS A 200 8.80 16.07 9.24
C LYS A 200 9.34 17.48 8.97
N ASN A 201 8.52 18.50 9.25
CA ASN A 201 8.90 19.93 9.21
C ASN A 201 9.04 20.54 7.80
N TRP A 202 8.18 20.11 6.87
CA TRP A 202 7.97 20.82 5.62
C TRP A 202 7.46 22.24 5.88
N GLN A 203 8.13 23.24 5.32
CA GLN A 203 7.72 24.65 5.37
C GLN A 203 7.01 25.01 4.07
N PRO A 204 5.71 25.38 4.10
CA PRO A 204 5.00 25.78 2.91
C PRO A 204 5.64 27.03 2.31
N GLN A 205 5.86 27.01 1.00
CA GLN A 205 6.42 28.13 0.24
C GLN A 205 5.33 28.80 -0.59
N ASN A 206 5.53 30.08 -0.89
CA ASN A 206 4.66 30.77 -1.83
C ASN A 206 4.84 30.15 -3.23
N SER A 207 3.74 29.71 -3.83
CA SER A 207 3.75 29.07 -5.16
C SER A 207 4.09 30.06 -6.29
N THR A 208 4.05 31.37 -6.02
CA THR A 208 4.46 32.41 -6.97
C THR A 208 5.89 32.91 -6.73
N SER A 209 6.64 32.37 -5.77
CA SER A 209 8.03 32.77 -5.57
C SER A 209 8.92 32.27 -6.71
N ASP A 210 9.92 33.05 -7.08
CA ASP A 210 10.89 32.69 -8.12
C ASP A 210 11.54 31.34 -7.82
N GLU A 211 11.89 31.09 -6.55
CA GLU A 211 12.46 29.82 -6.10
C GLU A 211 11.54 28.63 -6.41
N SER A 212 10.25 28.72 -6.05
CA SER A 212 9.26 27.68 -6.32
C SER A 212 9.07 27.44 -7.82
N ILE A 213 9.09 28.50 -8.62
CA ILE A 213 8.94 28.43 -10.08
C ILE A 213 10.16 27.75 -10.71
N ILE A 214 11.38 28.12 -10.28
CA ILE A 214 12.63 27.52 -10.77
C ILE A 214 12.65 26.01 -10.51
N VAL A 215 12.38 25.57 -9.26
CA VAL A 215 12.41 24.14 -8.93
C VAL A 215 11.30 23.35 -9.65
N THR A 216 10.14 23.97 -9.88
CA THR A 216 9.04 23.34 -10.62
C THR A 216 9.34 23.22 -12.11
N ASN A 217 9.94 24.25 -12.71
CA ASN A 217 10.37 24.19 -14.11
C ASN A 217 11.47 23.14 -14.30
N PHE A 218 12.40 23.01 -13.36
CA PHE A 218 13.40 21.94 -13.37
C PHE A 218 12.74 20.54 -13.29
N ALA A 219 11.70 20.38 -12.47
CA ALA A 219 10.93 19.13 -12.42
C ALA A 219 10.28 18.78 -13.77
N ILE A 220 9.72 19.77 -14.46
CA ILE A 220 9.10 19.59 -15.79
C ILE A 220 10.16 19.29 -16.86
N GLN A 221 11.31 19.96 -16.79
CA GLN A 221 12.45 19.63 -17.65
C GLN A 221 12.89 18.18 -17.44
N THR A 222 12.99 17.72 -16.18
CA THR A 222 13.31 16.32 -15.86
C THR A 222 12.27 15.36 -16.45
N LEU A 223 10.96 15.65 -16.30
CA LEU A 223 9.88 14.87 -16.90
C LEU A 223 10.06 14.74 -18.41
N ASN A 224 10.34 15.86 -19.09
CA ASN A 224 10.57 15.87 -20.51
C ASN A 224 11.86 15.11 -20.88
N GLN A 225 12.93 15.21 -20.11
CA GLN A 225 14.17 14.47 -20.37
C GLN A 225 13.94 12.95 -20.32
N ILE A 226 13.11 12.46 -19.38
CA ILE A 226 12.78 11.03 -19.28
C ILE A 226 12.05 10.53 -20.54
N THR A 227 11.18 11.33 -21.13
CA THR A 227 10.41 10.97 -22.34
C THR A 227 11.09 11.41 -23.64
N ASN A 228 12.36 11.82 -23.59
CA ASN A 228 13.04 12.42 -24.74
C ASN A 228 13.26 11.46 -25.90
N ASN A 229 13.36 10.15 -25.62
CA ASN A 229 13.57 9.14 -26.66
C ASN A 229 12.24 8.63 -27.27
N THR A 230 11.09 9.12 -26.79
CA THR A 230 9.76 8.70 -27.24
C THR A 230 8.91 9.90 -27.64
N ARG A 231 9.52 10.92 -28.27
CA ARG A 231 8.85 12.18 -28.66
C ARG A 231 7.87 12.02 -29.81
N ASP A 232 8.06 10.99 -30.60
CA ASP A 232 7.13 10.51 -31.62
C ASP A 232 5.78 10.09 -31.02
N LEU A 233 5.76 9.64 -29.76
CA LEU A 233 4.55 9.23 -29.06
C LEU A 233 4.14 10.20 -27.93
N CYS A 234 5.11 10.81 -27.24
CA CYS A 234 4.88 11.66 -26.06
C CYS A 234 5.04 13.15 -26.39
N GLN A 235 4.00 13.92 -26.09
CA GLN A 235 4.06 15.38 -26.16
C GLN A 235 5.00 15.99 -25.11
N ILE A 236 5.59 17.14 -25.45
CA ILE A 236 6.37 17.96 -24.51
C ILE A 236 5.40 18.59 -23.51
N LEU A 237 5.70 18.43 -22.23
CA LEU A 237 4.89 18.98 -21.14
C LEU A 237 5.38 20.37 -20.75
N SER A 238 4.45 21.26 -20.42
CA SER A 238 4.72 22.60 -19.87
C SER A 238 3.95 22.83 -18.57
N LEU A 239 4.38 23.81 -17.77
CA LEU A 239 3.69 24.15 -16.52
C LEU A 239 2.34 24.80 -16.85
N LYS A 240 1.23 24.18 -16.42
CA LYS A 240 -0.09 24.80 -16.48
C LYS A 240 -0.37 25.62 -15.23
N ARG A 241 -0.15 25.01 -14.05
CA ARG A 241 -0.39 25.65 -12.75
C ARG A 241 0.34 24.90 -11.63
N MET A 242 0.91 25.64 -10.69
CA MET A 242 1.45 25.05 -9.45
C MET A 242 0.33 24.82 -8.42
N ILE A 243 0.37 23.67 -7.73
CA ILE A 243 -0.59 23.32 -6.67
C ILE A 243 0.00 23.66 -5.30
N SER A 244 1.24 23.25 -5.06
CA SER A 244 1.93 23.50 -3.79
C SER A 244 3.44 23.39 -3.97
N ALA A 245 4.18 24.11 -3.14
CA ALA A 245 5.60 23.98 -2.97
C ALA A 245 5.90 23.97 -1.47
N ASP A 246 6.61 22.94 -1.01
CA ASP A 246 7.10 22.85 0.36
C ASP A 246 8.62 22.75 0.34
N LYS A 247 9.28 23.38 1.32
CA LYS A 247 10.73 23.35 1.48
C LYS A 247 11.11 22.69 2.80
N LEU A 248 12.14 21.86 2.75
CA LEU A 248 12.81 21.29 3.92
C LEU A 248 14.25 21.77 3.91
N ILE A 249 14.61 22.53 4.94
CA ILE A 249 15.97 23.06 5.10
C ILE A 249 16.84 21.98 5.75
N GLN A 250 17.95 21.62 5.11
CA GLN A 250 18.95 20.72 5.67
C GLN A 250 20.32 21.41 5.70
N THR A 251 21.24 20.87 6.49
CA THR A 251 22.60 21.41 6.63
C THR A 251 23.41 21.36 5.34
N LYS A 252 23.08 20.46 4.41
CA LYS A 252 23.81 20.24 3.14
C LYS A 252 23.09 20.76 1.89
N GLY A 253 21.92 21.37 2.06
CA GLY A 253 21.08 21.81 0.93
C GLY A 253 19.60 21.85 1.31
N ASN A 254 18.79 22.35 0.40
CA ASN A 254 17.34 22.40 0.55
C ASN A 254 16.69 21.27 -0.25
N ILE A 255 15.64 20.68 0.29
CA ILE A 255 14.80 19.73 -0.42
C ILE A 255 13.44 20.39 -0.66
N TYR A 256 12.95 20.32 -1.89
CA TYR A 256 11.63 20.83 -2.28
C TYR A 256 10.71 19.67 -2.60
N ARG A 257 9.48 19.75 -2.10
CA ARG A 257 8.36 18.93 -2.57
C ARG A 257 7.42 19.83 -3.33
N VAL A 258 7.30 19.61 -4.63
CA VAL A 258 6.42 20.38 -5.50
C VAL A 258 5.33 19.51 -6.07
N SER A 259 4.11 20.06 -6.12
CA SER A 259 2.97 19.50 -6.83
C SER A 259 2.48 20.48 -7.87
N PHE A 260 2.26 20.02 -9.10
CA PHE A 260 1.90 20.88 -10.22
C PHE A 260 1.04 20.15 -11.26
N ILE A 261 0.34 20.94 -12.07
CA ILE A 261 -0.45 20.51 -13.22
C ILE A 261 0.32 20.88 -14.48
N THR A 262 0.38 19.95 -15.42
CA THR A 262 1.03 20.17 -16.72
C THR A 262 0.02 20.36 -17.86
N SER A 263 0.49 20.97 -18.95
CA SER A 263 -0.22 21.09 -20.22
C SER A 263 0.54 20.29 -21.29
N PRO A 264 -0.14 19.68 -22.29
CA PRO A 264 -1.58 19.69 -22.54
C PRO A 264 -2.37 18.60 -21.79
N ASN A 265 -1.70 17.60 -21.21
CA ASN A 265 -2.37 16.43 -20.65
C ASN A 265 -3.20 16.72 -19.36
N SER A 266 -3.06 17.91 -18.76
CA SER A 266 -3.70 18.27 -17.47
C SER A 266 -3.40 17.29 -16.34
N GLY A 267 -2.29 16.55 -16.45
CA GLY A 267 -1.84 15.59 -15.45
C GLY A 267 -1.29 16.28 -14.21
N VAL A 268 -1.49 15.67 -13.05
CA VAL A 268 -1.07 16.17 -11.75
C VAL A 268 0.13 15.37 -11.27
N TYR A 269 1.25 16.06 -11.04
CA TYR A 269 2.53 15.46 -10.69
C TYR A 269 3.00 15.95 -9.31
N GLU A 270 3.67 15.07 -8.57
CA GLU A 270 4.37 15.36 -7.32
C GLU A 270 5.79 14.81 -7.42
N THR A 271 6.80 15.58 -7.03
CA THR A 271 8.21 15.14 -7.02
C THR A 271 9.00 15.81 -5.92
N ILE A 272 10.17 15.22 -5.63
CA ILE A 272 11.20 15.83 -4.78
C ILE A 272 12.33 16.36 -5.65
N ILE A 273 12.75 17.60 -5.36
CA ILE A 273 13.90 18.26 -5.99
C ILE A 273 14.91 18.62 -4.90
N TYR A 274 16.19 18.37 -5.17
CA TYR A 274 17.29 18.67 -4.27
C TYR A 274 18.04 19.88 -4.79
N GLN A 275 18.29 20.86 -3.92
CA GLN A 275 19.05 22.05 -4.27
C GLN A 275 20.24 22.17 -3.31
N ASP A 276 21.43 21.97 -3.87
CA ASP A 276 22.69 22.28 -3.22
C ASP A 276 23.09 23.73 -3.59
N MET A 277 24.19 24.27 -3.02
CA MET A 277 24.63 25.65 -3.30
C MET A 277 24.84 25.98 -4.80
N PHE A 278 25.17 24.98 -5.62
CA PHE A 278 25.56 25.17 -7.02
C PHE A 278 24.69 24.40 -8.02
N SER A 279 23.77 23.55 -7.56
CA SER A 279 23.05 22.65 -8.47
C SER A 279 21.67 22.28 -7.97
N ILE A 280 20.73 22.19 -8.90
CA ILE A 280 19.43 21.57 -8.72
C ILE A 280 19.49 20.16 -9.31
N LYS A 281 19.03 19.16 -8.55
CA LYS A 281 19.07 17.74 -8.91
C LYS A 281 17.72 17.08 -8.67
N SER A 282 17.43 16.08 -9.48
CA SER A 282 16.31 15.15 -9.28
C SER A 282 16.85 13.72 -9.23
N ARG A 283 16.24 12.88 -8.41
CA ARG A 283 16.49 11.43 -8.40
C ARG A 283 15.61 10.67 -9.41
N ASN A 284 14.91 11.39 -10.28
CA ASN A 284 13.88 10.87 -11.19
C ASN A 284 12.67 10.25 -10.46
N ASP A 285 12.45 10.64 -9.20
CA ASP A 285 11.34 10.19 -8.37
C ASP A 285 10.10 11.08 -8.60
N ILE A 286 9.55 11.06 -9.82
CA ILE A 286 8.37 11.84 -10.19
C ILE A 286 7.14 10.93 -10.21
N SER A 287 6.15 11.26 -9.39
CA SER A 287 4.89 10.53 -9.32
C SER A 287 3.77 11.30 -9.97
N ARG A 288 3.04 10.64 -10.86
CA ARG A 288 1.71 11.10 -11.27
C ARG A 288 0.68 10.68 -10.22
N ILE A 289 -0.04 11.67 -9.68
CA ILE A 289 -0.94 11.50 -8.53
C ILE A 289 -2.42 11.59 -8.88
N ASP A 290 -2.76 11.99 -10.11
CA ASP A 290 -4.10 11.87 -10.68
C ASP A 290 -4.29 10.55 -11.49
N SER A 291 -5.52 10.28 -11.91
CA SER A 291 -5.85 9.11 -12.73
C SER A 291 -5.20 9.25 -14.10
N TYR A 292 -4.52 8.18 -14.53
CA TYR A 292 -3.72 8.20 -15.75
C TYR A 292 -4.60 8.12 -17.03
N GLY A 293 -5.74 7.43 -16.96
CA GLY A 293 -6.57 7.15 -18.13
C GLY A 293 -5.76 6.56 -19.29
N GLU A 294 -5.97 7.12 -20.48
CA GLU A 294 -5.24 6.75 -21.70
C GLU A 294 -4.07 7.71 -22.02
N GLN A 295 -3.65 8.54 -21.07
CA GLN A 295 -2.52 9.44 -21.29
C GLN A 295 -1.12 8.80 -21.17
N PRO A 296 -0.88 7.71 -20.42
CA PRO A 296 0.46 7.15 -20.27
C PRO A 296 0.83 6.17 -21.40
N TRP A 297 0.01 6.00 -22.44
CA TRP A 297 0.29 5.01 -23.49
C TRP A 297 1.60 5.27 -24.21
N CYS A 298 2.02 6.52 -24.31
CA CYS A 298 3.31 6.88 -24.92
C CYS A 298 4.54 6.42 -24.12
N VAL A 299 4.38 6.13 -22.81
CA VAL A 299 5.44 5.61 -21.93
C VAL A 299 5.22 4.15 -21.50
N ALA A 300 4.05 3.59 -21.81
CA ALA A 300 3.75 2.20 -21.49
C ALA A 300 4.49 1.29 -22.48
N LYS A 301 5.53 0.58 -22.01
CA LYS A 301 5.94 -0.65 -22.71
C LYS A 301 4.70 -1.53 -22.80
N PHE A 302 4.22 -1.79 -24.01
CA PHE A 302 3.07 -2.66 -24.30
C PHE A 302 3.13 -3.93 -23.40
N GLY A 303 2.33 -3.99 -22.33
CA GLY A 303 2.33 -5.14 -21.42
C GLY A 303 1.82 -4.95 -19.99
N SER A 304 1.79 -3.74 -19.44
CA SER A 304 1.35 -3.52 -18.04
C SER A 304 -0.04 -2.92 -17.92
N ASN A 305 -1.02 -3.48 -18.64
CA ASN A 305 -2.44 -3.21 -18.40
C ASN A 305 -3.13 -4.44 -17.79
N PRO A 306 -3.36 -4.47 -16.46
CA PRO A 306 -3.98 -5.61 -15.77
C PRO A 306 -5.48 -5.82 -16.11
N GLY A 307 -6.10 -4.92 -16.87
CA GLY A 307 -7.52 -4.98 -17.24
C GLY A 307 -7.93 -6.11 -18.21
N ARG A 308 -6.97 -6.81 -18.85
CA ARG A 308 -7.29 -7.83 -19.88
C ARG A 308 -7.30 -9.30 -19.39
N TYR A 309 -6.95 -9.58 -18.14
CA TYR A 309 -6.85 -10.98 -17.65
C TYR A 309 -8.15 -11.55 -17.06
N VAL A 310 -9.25 -10.78 -16.99
CA VAL A 310 -10.43 -11.15 -16.20
C VAL A 310 -11.48 -11.97 -16.98
N GLU A 311 -11.45 -11.99 -18.32
CA GLU A 311 -12.51 -12.65 -19.10
C GLU A 311 -12.42 -14.19 -19.18
N LYS A 312 -11.28 -14.79 -18.84
CA LYS A 312 -11.05 -16.23 -19.07
C LYS A 312 -11.53 -17.20 -17.98
N ALA A 313 -12.19 -16.76 -16.91
CA ALA A 313 -12.45 -17.62 -15.75
C ALA A 313 -13.88 -17.52 -15.21
N ARG A 314 -14.85 -17.69 -16.11
CA ARG A 314 -16.30 -17.68 -15.84
C ARG A 314 -16.90 -19.04 -15.46
N ASP A 315 -16.18 -20.14 -15.54
CA ASP A 315 -16.74 -21.45 -15.19
C ASP A 315 -16.17 -21.97 -13.88
N ILE A 316 -17.03 -22.01 -12.86
CA ILE A 316 -17.25 -23.13 -11.92
C ILE A 316 -17.85 -22.56 -10.62
N ASN A 317 -18.92 -23.21 -10.20
CA ASN A 317 -20.07 -22.67 -9.49
C ASN A 317 -20.26 -23.43 -8.15
N LYS A 318 -20.97 -22.79 -7.21
CA LYS A 318 -21.78 -23.35 -6.08
C LYS A 318 -21.22 -23.45 -4.63
N LYS A 319 -21.84 -22.60 -3.77
CA LYS A 319 -22.56 -22.85 -2.47
C LYS A 319 -21.75 -23.38 -1.26
N LYS A 320 -21.97 -23.01 0.02
CA LYS A 320 -23.20 -22.66 0.80
C LYS A 320 -22.81 -22.06 2.19
N ASP A 321 -23.68 -21.22 2.75
CA ASP A 321 -23.58 -20.47 4.03
C ASP A 321 -23.68 -21.29 5.34
N ILE A 322 -23.24 -20.72 6.48
CA ILE A 322 -23.82 -20.87 7.85
C ILE A 322 -23.39 -19.69 8.77
N LYS A 323 -24.36 -19.13 9.51
CA LYS A 323 -24.28 -18.05 10.55
C LYS A 323 -23.76 -18.63 11.91
N THR A 324 -23.23 -17.93 12.94
CA THR A 324 -23.73 -16.77 13.71
C THR A 324 -22.76 -16.41 14.88
N ARG A 325 -22.83 -15.14 15.35
CA ARG A 325 -22.72 -14.60 16.74
C ARG A 325 -21.37 -14.58 17.52
N SER A 326 -20.76 -13.38 17.51
CA SER A 326 -20.24 -12.53 18.61
C SER A 326 -19.80 -13.14 19.95
N HIS A 327 -18.57 -12.85 20.40
CA HIS A 327 -18.21 -12.03 21.60
C HIS A 327 -16.72 -11.58 21.57
N SER A 328 -16.54 -10.30 21.94
CA SER A 328 -15.40 -9.46 22.36
C SER A 328 -13.94 -9.77 21.95
N MET A 329 -13.35 -8.78 21.26
CA MET A 329 -11.98 -8.69 20.72
C MET A 329 -11.26 -7.50 21.37
N ILE A 330 -10.01 -7.67 21.81
CA ILE A 330 -9.16 -6.54 22.22
C ILE A 330 -8.52 -5.96 20.96
N ILE A 331 -8.97 -4.78 20.56
CA ILE A 331 -8.46 -3.99 19.44
C ILE A 331 -7.53 -2.92 20.02
N ILE A 332 -6.24 -2.94 19.69
CA ILE A 332 -5.33 -1.85 20.06
C ILE A 332 -5.45 -0.78 18.96
N PHE A 333 -6.23 0.26 19.25
CA PHE A 333 -6.35 1.45 18.40
C PHE A 333 -5.40 2.57 18.86
N LYS A 334 -4.75 3.23 17.91
CA LYS A 334 -4.29 4.61 18.08
C LYS A 334 -5.48 5.52 17.76
N ARG A 335 -6.22 5.90 18.81
CA ARG A 335 -7.58 6.48 18.82
C ARG A 335 -7.80 7.76 17.99
N ARG A 336 -6.76 8.43 17.47
CA ARG A 336 -6.89 9.75 16.84
C ARG A 336 -6.94 9.75 15.30
N LEU A 337 -6.67 8.62 14.65
CA LEU A 337 -6.62 8.49 13.17
C LEU A 337 -7.89 7.86 12.56
N LEU A 338 -8.84 7.38 13.39
CA LEU A 338 -9.93 6.51 12.95
C LEU A 338 -11.23 7.24 12.61
N ASP A 339 -11.55 8.33 13.32
CA ASP A 339 -12.91 8.90 13.28
C ASP A 339 -13.25 9.56 11.92
N GLU A 340 -12.25 10.02 11.17
CA GLU A 340 -12.43 10.61 9.83
C GLU A 340 -12.45 9.54 8.72
N CYS A 341 -11.63 8.48 8.82
CA CYS A 341 -11.66 7.35 7.89
C CYS A 341 -12.98 6.56 7.98
N TRP A 342 -13.54 6.44 9.19
CA TRP A 342 -14.80 5.73 9.42
C TRP A 342 -16.00 6.45 8.80
N LYS A 343 -16.09 7.78 8.94
CA LYS A 343 -17.19 8.60 8.41
C LYS A 343 -17.28 8.61 6.87
N LYS A 344 -16.17 8.43 6.15
CA LYS A 344 -16.16 8.42 4.67
C LYS A 344 -16.39 7.06 4.03
N ALA A 345 -16.25 5.98 4.79
CA ALA A 345 -16.49 4.61 4.31
C ALA A 345 -17.98 4.24 4.24
N GLU A 346 -18.93 5.12 4.57
CA GLU A 346 -20.36 4.79 4.77
C GLU A 346 -21.20 4.55 3.49
N ARG A 347 -20.62 4.51 2.29
CA ARG A 347 -21.37 4.39 1.03
C ARG A 347 -21.51 2.96 0.48
N CYS A 348 -22.11 2.04 1.25
CA CYS A 348 -22.67 0.80 0.68
C CYS A 348 -24.21 0.77 0.67
N LEU A 349 -24.89 1.62 1.45
CA LEU A 349 -26.36 1.56 1.64
C LEU A 349 -27.18 2.52 0.75
N ILE A 350 -26.54 3.33 -0.10
CA ILE A 350 -27.27 4.39 -0.83
C ILE A 350 -27.88 3.90 -2.15
N THR A 351 -27.50 2.75 -2.70
CA THR A 351 -27.96 2.32 -4.03
C THR A 351 -29.28 1.54 -4.05
N GLU A 352 -29.86 1.12 -2.92
CA GLU A 352 -31.21 0.52 -2.93
C GLU A 352 -32.35 1.54 -2.80
N LYS A 353 -32.12 2.71 -2.18
CA LYS A 353 -33.16 3.74 -2.05
C LYS A 353 -33.41 4.52 -3.33
N SER A 354 -32.46 4.51 -4.27
CA SER A 354 -32.62 5.14 -5.59
C SER A 354 -33.34 4.24 -6.60
N ALA A 355 -33.42 2.93 -6.36
CA ALA A 355 -34.08 1.96 -7.24
C ALA A 355 -35.56 1.71 -6.85
N LYS A 356 -36.02 2.17 -5.69
CA LYS A 356 -37.44 2.09 -5.25
C LYS A 356 -38.24 3.36 -5.51
N LYS A 357 -37.79 4.22 -6.44
CA LYS A 357 -38.52 5.43 -6.88
C LYS A 357 -38.85 5.44 -8.37
N MET A 358 -38.71 4.30 -9.03
CA MET A 358 -39.27 4.03 -10.35
C MET A 358 -40.03 2.71 -10.26
N ASP A 359 -41.22 2.77 -9.69
CA ASP A 359 -42.39 1.94 -9.99
C ASP A 359 -43.62 2.67 -9.43
#